data_AF-A0A8T5M0G3-F1
#
_entry.id   AF-A0A8T5M0G3-F1
#
_cell.length_a   1.000
_cell.length_b   1.000
_cell.length_c   1.000
_cell.angle_alpha   90.00
_cell.angle_beta   90.00
_cell.angle_gamma   90.00
#
_symmetry.space_group_name_H-M   'P 1'
#
loop_
_entity.id
_entity.type
_entity.pdbx_description
1 polymer ?
#
loop_
_entity_poly.entity_id
_entity_poly.type
_entity_poly.pdbx_seq_one_letter_code
_entity_poly.pdbx_strand_id
1 'polypeptide(L)'
;MYQQFSVARLMSQDHERILGLFKEFKREKKKEGSNARHIFKSFMTELQTHFRAEERVCHLLRKHDKYSNLMVLASMLDKEHTMLIRQAQDIHAQLGKNQKFIDTSDLYELLTRHADTEDRYLYPEFDAQMTRSEKNWLRQQLKQERR
;
A
#
# COMPACT_ATOMS: atom_id res chain seq x y z
N MET A 1 -8.69 28.39 2.92
CA MET A 1 -9.58 27.21 2.98
C MET A 1 -8.73 26.04 3.47
N TYR A 2 -8.93 25.56 4.71
CA TYR A 2 -8.16 24.40 5.19
C TYR A 2 -8.61 23.18 4.40
N GLN A 3 -7.70 22.57 3.64
CA GLN A 3 -7.98 21.33 2.93
C GLN A 3 -8.36 20.27 3.97
N GLN A 4 -9.58 19.73 3.86
CA GLN A 4 -10.07 18.70 4.76
C GLN A 4 -9.23 17.43 4.57
N PHE A 5 -8.81 16.82 5.67
CA PHE A 5 -8.08 15.55 5.65
C PHE A 5 -8.97 14.45 5.03
N SER A 6 -8.40 13.71 4.07
CA SER A 6 -9.01 12.56 3.40
C SER A 6 -8.02 11.42 3.43
N VAL A 7 -8.46 10.28 3.98
CA VAL A 7 -7.71 9.03 3.95
C VAL A 7 -7.58 8.55 2.51
N ALA A 8 -8.68 8.60 1.74
CA ALA A 8 -8.70 8.16 0.35
C ALA A 8 -7.61 8.86 -0.46
N ARG A 9 -7.57 10.19 -0.43
CA ARG A 9 -6.54 10.93 -1.17
C ARG A 9 -5.12 10.56 -0.74
N LEU A 10 -4.89 10.39 0.56
CA LEU A 10 -3.55 10.09 1.08
C LEU A 10 -3.10 8.68 0.67
N MET A 11 -4.00 7.70 0.75
CA MET A 11 -3.68 6.31 0.39
C MET A 11 -3.52 6.14 -1.12
N SER A 12 -4.37 6.77 -1.93
CA SER A 12 -4.19 6.75 -3.39
C SER A 12 -2.84 7.35 -3.82
N GLN A 13 -2.36 8.38 -3.13
CA GLN A 13 -1.03 8.95 -3.39
C GLN A 13 0.11 7.97 -3.04
N ASP A 14 -0.06 7.14 -2.02
CA ASP A 14 0.88 6.06 -1.75
C ASP A 14 0.81 4.98 -2.82
N HIS A 15 -0.39 4.58 -3.25
CA HIS A 15 -0.56 3.62 -4.34
C HIS A 15 0.12 4.10 -5.62
N GLU A 16 -0.06 5.37 -6.00
CA GLU A 16 0.61 5.98 -7.14
C GLU A 16 2.14 5.88 -7.02
N ARG A 17 2.69 6.17 -5.83
CA ARG A 17 4.13 6.09 -5.58
C ARG A 17 4.64 4.65 -5.63
N ILE A 18 3.96 3.73 -4.96
CA ILE A 18 4.32 2.30 -4.91
C ILE A 18 4.29 1.70 -6.31
N LEU A 19 3.20 1.90 -7.06
CA LEU A 19 3.07 1.42 -8.44
C LEU A 19 4.08 2.10 -9.36
N GLY A 20 4.37 3.38 -9.15
CA GLY A 20 5.40 4.13 -9.88
C GLY A 20 6.79 3.51 -9.71
N LEU A 21 7.21 3.27 -8.47
CA LEU A 21 8.48 2.62 -8.13
C LEU A 21 8.55 1.21 -8.71
N PHE A 22 7.46 0.44 -8.64
CA PHE A 22 7.44 -0.91 -9.19
C PHE A 22 7.53 -0.92 -10.72
N LYS A 23 6.84 0.01 -11.40
CA LYS A 23 6.96 0.19 -12.85
C LYS A 23 8.39 0.58 -13.24
N GLU A 24 9.03 1.45 -12.48
CA GLU A 24 10.43 1.82 -12.69
C GLU A 24 11.37 0.62 -12.51
N PHE A 25 11.19 -0.16 -11.44
CA PHE A 25 11.91 -1.41 -11.23
C PHE A 25 11.77 -2.36 -12.43
N LYS A 26 10.55 -2.54 -12.96
CA LYS A 26 10.30 -3.40 -14.14
C LYS A 26 11.06 -2.95 -15.39
N ARG A 27 11.32 -1.64 -15.56
CA ARG A 27 12.13 -1.10 -16.65
C ARG A 27 13.62 -1.32 -16.39
N GLU A 28 14.09 -1.00 -15.18
CA GLU A 28 15.51 -1.03 -14.84
C GLU A 28 16.06 -2.46 -14.75
N LYS A 29 15.28 -3.43 -14.27
CA LYS A 29 15.72 -4.83 -14.16
C LYS A 29 16.14 -5.48 -15.48
N LYS A 30 15.82 -4.86 -16.63
CA LYS A 30 16.17 -5.32 -17.98
C LYS A 30 17.49 -4.73 -18.51
N LYS A 31 18.09 -3.75 -17.82
CA LYS A 31 19.30 -3.05 -18.27
C LYS A 31 20.55 -3.65 -17.65
N GLU A 32 21.63 -3.72 -18.42
CA GLU A 32 22.96 -4.08 -17.93
C GLU A 32 23.50 -2.92 -17.07
N GLY A 33 23.81 -3.18 -15.79
CA GLY A 33 24.27 -2.17 -14.82
C GLY A 33 23.20 -1.60 -13.88
N SER A 34 22.02 -2.23 -13.75
CA SER A 34 20.82 -1.57 -13.24
C SER A 34 20.83 -1.16 -11.75
N ASN A 35 20.27 0.03 -11.52
CA ASN A 35 19.84 0.57 -10.23
C ASN A 35 18.64 -0.20 -9.62
N ALA A 36 18.24 -1.33 -10.23
CA ALA A 36 17.01 -2.05 -9.93
C ALA A 36 16.93 -2.48 -8.45
N ARG A 37 18.05 -2.86 -7.83
CA ARG A 37 18.09 -3.19 -6.39
C ARG A 37 17.74 -2.00 -5.51
N HIS A 38 18.24 -0.82 -5.82
CA HIS A 38 17.95 0.39 -5.04
C HIS A 38 16.48 0.79 -5.19
N ILE A 39 15.96 0.79 -6.42
CA ILE A 39 14.55 1.09 -6.69
C ILE A 39 13.64 0.07 -6.00
N PHE A 40 13.99 -1.22 -6.05
CA PHE A 40 13.22 -2.26 -5.39
C PHE A 40 13.25 -2.11 -3.86
N LYS A 41 14.38 -1.70 -3.29
CA LYS A 41 14.47 -1.37 -1.86
C LYS A 41 13.55 -0.20 -1.51
N SER A 42 13.53 0.87 -2.31
CA SER A 42 12.60 1.99 -2.12
C SER A 42 11.15 1.56 -2.23
N PHE A 43 10.80 0.72 -3.22
CA PHE A 43 9.47 0.11 -3.35
C PHE A 43 9.07 -0.65 -2.07
N MET A 44 9.96 -1.51 -1.55
CA MET A 44 9.71 -2.26 -0.31
C MET A 44 9.48 -1.34 0.89
N THR A 45 10.27 -0.27 1.01
CA THR A 45 10.12 0.72 2.09
C THR A 45 8.77 1.44 2.01
N GLU A 46 8.37 1.90 0.82
CA GLU A 46 7.06 2.54 0.63
C GLU A 46 5.91 1.57 0.90
N LEU A 47 6.00 0.33 0.41
CA LEU A 47 4.98 -0.70 0.63
C LEU A 47 4.79 -1.01 2.12
N GLN A 48 5.88 -1.19 2.86
CA GLN A 48 5.82 -1.42 4.31
C GLN A 48 5.26 -0.22 5.07
N THR A 49 5.61 1.00 4.64
CA THR A 49 5.12 2.23 5.28
C THR A 49 3.64 2.43 5.05
N HIS A 50 3.17 2.10 3.84
CA HIS A 50 1.77 2.07 3.49
C HIS A 50 0.99 1.06 4.33
N PHE A 51 1.43 -0.20 4.44
CA PHE A 51 0.75 -1.19 5.29
C PHE A 51 0.67 -0.79 6.77
N ARG A 52 1.70 -0.12 7.32
CA ARG A 52 1.61 0.43 8.68
C ARG A 52 0.55 1.53 8.79
N ALA A 53 0.41 2.37 7.77
CA ALA A 53 -0.65 3.38 7.71
C ALA A 53 -2.04 2.72 7.64
N GLU A 54 -2.20 1.66 6.87
CA GLU A 54 -3.45 0.90 6.77
C GLU A 54 -3.82 0.21 8.08
N GLU A 55 -2.86 -0.29 8.84
CA GLU A 55 -3.16 -0.86 10.16
C GLU A 55 -3.76 0.19 11.11
N ARG A 56 -3.44 1.49 10.94
CA ARG A 56 -4.11 2.58 11.68
C ARG A 56 -5.55 2.78 11.22
N VAL A 57 -5.85 2.57 9.94
CA VAL A 57 -7.22 2.56 9.41
C VAL A 57 -7.98 1.34 9.96
N CYS A 58 -7.42 0.15 9.83
CA CYS A 58 -7.99 -1.10 10.34
C CYS A 58 -8.24 -1.05 11.85
N HIS A 59 -7.39 -0.39 12.63
CA HIS A 59 -7.65 -0.16 14.06
C HIS A 59 -8.99 0.55 14.29
N LEU A 60 -9.30 1.61 13.53
CA LEU A 60 -10.59 2.29 13.65
C LEU A 60 -11.75 1.43 13.18
N LEU A 61 -11.58 0.71 12.06
CA LEU A 61 -12.59 -0.21 11.53
C LEU A 61 -12.98 -1.26 12.60
N ARG A 62 -12.00 -1.84 13.28
CA ARG A 62 -12.22 -2.85 14.34
C ARG A 62 -12.78 -2.26 15.63
N LYS A 63 -12.49 -1.00 15.94
CA LYS A 63 -12.88 -0.34 17.20
C LYS A 63 -14.35 0.11 17.22
N HIS A 64 -14.95 0.37 16.07
CA HIS A 64 -16.27 0.98 15.98
C HIS A 64 -17.23 0.18 15.08
N ASP A 65 -18.33 -0.32 15.66
CA ASP A 65 -19.31 -1.18 14.98
C ASP A 65 -19.93 -0.57 13.71
N LYS A 66 -19.96 0.77 13.61
CA LYS A 66 -20.46 1.48 12.42
C LYS A 66 -19.72 1.10 11.13
N TYR A 67 -18.49 0.61 11.23
CA TYR A 67 -17.68 0.19 10.08
C TYR A 67 -17.78 -1.32 9.79
N SER A 68 -18.72 -2.04 10.40
CA SER A 68 -18.86 -3.50 10.24
C SER A 68 -19.03 -3.94 8.78
N ASN A 69 -19.64 -3.11 7.93
CA ASN A 69 -19.76 -3.37 6.49
C ASN A 69 -18.40 -3.37 5.75
N LEU A 70 -17.43 -2.60 6.25
CA LEU A 70 -16.08 -2.50 5.68
C LEU A 70 -15.13 -3.59 6.21
N MET A 71 -15.48 -4.25 7.32
CA MET A 71 -14.61 -5.25 7.94
C MET A 71 -14.39 -6.50 7.10
N VAL A 72 -15.39 -6.90 6.30
CA VAL A 72 -15.25 -8.04 5.37
C VAL A 72 -14.18 -7.72 4.33
N LEU A 73 -14.24 -6.51 3.75
CA LEU A 73 -13.27 -6.04 2.76
C LEU A 73 -11.87 -5.92 3.37
N ALA A 74 -11.74 -5.31 4.55
CA ALA A 74 -10.46 -5.19 5.25
C ALA A 74 -9.82 -6.55 5.56
N SER A 75 -10.64 -7.56 5.89
CA SER A 75 -10.16 -8.93 6.17
C SER A 75 -9.71 -9.66 4.90
N MET A 76 -10.28 -9.35 3.73
CA MET A 76 -9.79 -9.86 2.45
C MET A 76 -8.44 -9.23 2.09
N LEU A 77 -8.30 -7.91 2.28
CA LEU A 77 -7.08 -7.16 1.99
C LEU A 77 -5.89 -7.59 2.86
N ASP A 78 -6.12 -7.96 4.13
CA ASP A 78 -5.07 -8.50 5.02
C ASP A 78 -4.41 -9.79 4.48
N LYS A 79 -5.21 -10.65 3.82
CA LYS A 79 -4.67 -11.82 3.12
C LYS A 79 -3.82 -11.43 1.92
N GLU A 80 -4.23 -10.39 1.20
CA GLU A 80 -3.48 -9.86 0.06
C GLU A 80 -2.16 -9.23 0.50
N HIS A 81 -2.12 -8.53 1.64
CA HIS A 81 -0.87 -8.01 2.22
C HIS A 81 0.15 -9.13 2.44
N THR A 82 -0.29 -10.26 3.00
CA THR A 82 0.57 -11.43 3.19
C THR A 82 1.13 -11.94 1.85
N MET A 83 0.29 -12.01 0.82
CA MET A 83 0.71 -12.43 -0.52
C MET A 83 1.67 -11.43 -1.17
N LEU A 84 1.39 -10.12 -1.06
CA LEU A 84 2.21 -9.03 -1.56
C LEU A 84 3.61 -9.06 -0.94
N ILE A 85 3.69 -9.18 0.39
CA ILE A 85 4.97 -9.27 1.12
C ILE A 85 5.76 -10.48 0.65
N ARG A 86 5.13 -11.65 0.58
CA ARG A 86 5.80 -12.88 0.15
C ARG A 86 6.37 -12.76 -1.27
N GLN A 87 5.56 -12.35 -2.23
CA GLN A 87 6.01 -12.20 -3.62
C GLN A 87 7.11 -11.15 -3.76
N ALA A 88 7.03 -10.05 -2.99
CA ALA A 88 8.06 -9.02 -3.00
C ALA A 88 9.38 -9.51 -2.37
N GLN A 89 9.31 -10.30 -1.30
CA GLN A 89 10.49 -10.96 -0.71
C GLN A 89 11.13 -11.97 -1.65
N ASP A 90 10.33 -12.73 -2.40
CA ASP A 90 10.82 -13.67 -3.41
C ASP A 90 11.61 -12.93 -4.49
N ILE A 91 11.07 -11.82 -5.02
CA ILE A 91 11.78 -10.97 -5.99
C ILE A 91 13.07 -10.38 -5.39
N HIS A 92 13.03 -9.91 -4.14
CA HIS A 92 14.22 -9.40 -3.46
C HIS A 92 15.33 -10.47 -3.36
N ALA A 93 14.96 -11.71 -3.03
CA ALA A 93 15.91 -12.83 -2.98
C ALA A 93 16.49 -13.16 -4.36
N GLN A 94 15.68 -13.11 -5.43
CA GLN A 94 16.14 -13.33 -6.81
C GLN A 94 17.12 -12.24 -7.26
N LEU A 95 16.88 -10.98 -6.88
CA LEU A 95 17.80 -9.86 -7.12
C LEU A 95 19.15 -10.05 -6.40
N GLY A 96 19.13 -10.58 -5.18
CA GLY A 96 20.35 -10.90 -4.41
C GLY A 96 21.19 -12.01 -5.07
N LYS A 97 20.54 -12.93 -5.79
CA LYS A 97 21.18 -14.02 -6.54
C LYS A 97 21.59 -13.62 -7.97
N ASN A 98 21.40 -12.37 -8.37
CA ASN A 98 21.63 -11.88 -9.74
C ASN A 98 20.96 -12.77 -10.82
N GLN A 99 19.74 -13.23 -10.56
CA GLN A 99 19.01 -14.02 -11.57
C GLN A 99 18.81 -13.24 -12.86
N LYS A 100 19.07 -13.89 -14.00
CA LYS A 100 18.91 -13.28 -15.34
C LYS A 100 17.46 -12.94 -15.68
N PHE A 101 16.52 -13.69 -15.12
CA PHE A 101 15.08 -13.49 -15.32
C PHE A 101 14.39 -13.43 -13.97
N ILE A 102 13.59 -12.39 -13.77
CA ILE A 102 12.77 -12.16 -12.58
C ILE A 102 11.38 -11.85 -13.09
N ASP A 103 10.42 -12.74 -12.85
CA ASP A 103 9.03 -12.46 -13.16
C ASP A 103 8.45 -11.48 -12.12
N THR A 104 7.64 -10.55 -12.61
CA THR A 104 7.05 -9.45 -11.82
C THR A 104 5.57 -9.28 -12.14
N SER A 105 5.00 -10.17 -12.97
CA SER A 105 3.65 -10.03 -13.51
C SER A 105 2.61 -10.19 -12.41
N ASP A 106 2.69 -11.30 -11.66
CA ASP A 106 1.77 -11.61 -10.57
C ASP A 106 1.77 -10.54 -9.48
N LEU A 107 2.95 -10.08 -9.06
CA LEU A 107 3.05 -9.02 -8.05
C LEU A 107 2.48 -7.70 -8.55
N TYR A 108 2.74 -7.35 -9.81
CA TYR A 108 2.20 -6.12 -10.39
C TYR A 108 0.67 -6.16 -10.50
N GLU A 109 0.12 -7.29 -10.92
CA GLU A 109 -1.32 -7.50 -11.00
C GLU A 109 -1.97 -7.42 -9.62
N LEU A 110 -1.39 -8.11 -8.63
CA LEU A 110 -1.88 -8.09 -7.25
C LEU A 110 -1.83 -6.67 -6.66
N LEU A 111 -0.71 -5.95 -6.81
CA LEU A 111 -0.59 -4.54 -6.36
C LEU A 111 -1.65 -3.64 -6.99
N THR A 112 -1.88 -3.79 -8.29
CA THR A 112 -2.83 -2.94 -9.04
C THR A 112 -4.26 -3.22 -8.59
N ARG A 113 -4.63 -4.49 -8.46
CA ARG A 113 -5.97 -4.89 -8.03
C ARG A 113 -6.24 -4.53 -6.57
N HIS A 114 -5.23 -4.69 -5.71
CA HIS A 114 -5.29 -4.28 -4.30
C HIS A 114 -5.59 -2.78 -4.17
N ALA A 115 -4.75 -1.94 -4.78
CA ALA A 115 -4.91 -0.50 -4.80
C ALA A 115 -6.28 -0.08 -5.38
N ASP A 116 -6.70 -0.67 -6.50
CA ASP A 116 -7.99 -0.36 -7.13
C ASP A 116 -9.19 -0.71 -6.24
N THR A 117 -9.09 -1.81 -5.50
CA THR A 117 -10.14 -2.23 -4.56
C THR A 117 -10.29 -1.22 -3.43
N GLU A 118 -9.17 -0.78 -2.87
CA GLU A 118 -9.19 0.14 -1.74
C GLU A 118 -9.58 1.56 -2.13
N ASP A 119 -9.04 2.06 -3.24
CA ASP A 119 -9.30 3.40 -3.76
C ASP A 119 -10.76 3.58 -4.20
N ARG A 120 -11.41 2.51 -4.68
CA ARG A 120 -12.80 2.57 -5.13
C ARG A 120 -13.81 2.28 -4.03
N TYR A 121 -13.51 1.32 -3.14
CA TYR A 121 -14.52 0.76 -2.25
C TYR A 121 -14.23 1.01 -0.78
N LEU A 122 -12.98 0.85 -0.32
CA LEU A 122 -12.66 0.94 1.10
C LEU A 122 -12.58 2.40 1.56
N TYR A 123 -11.64 3.16 1.00
CA TYR A 123 -11.30 4.48 1.54
C TYR A 123 -12.38 5.55 1.33
N PRO A 124 -13.08 5.63 0.19
CA PRO A 124 -14.16 6.61 0.03
C PRO A 124 -15.29 6.41 1.05
N GLU A 125 -15.71 5.16 1.25
CA GLU A 125 -16.76 4.81 2.19
C GLU A 125 -16.31 5.05 3.63
N PHE A 126 -15.07 4.69 3.96
CA PHE A 126 -14.49 4.98 5.26
C PHE A 126 -14.47 6.50 5.54
N ASP A 127 -13.95 7.30 4.61
CA ASP A 127 -13.88 8.76 4.74
C ASP A 127 -15.25 9.41 4.94
N ALA A 128 -16.30 8.87 4.31
CA ALA A 128 -17.68 9.36 4.42
C ALA A 128 -18.29 9.10 5.80
N GLN A 129 -17.95 7.95 6.42
CA GLN A 129 -18.48 7.55 7.73
C GLN A 129 -17.67 8.10 8.92
N MET A 130 -16.46 8.60 8.69
CA MET A 130 -15.59 9.12 9.74
C MET A 130 -16.10 10.44 10.35
N THR A 131 -16.14 10.48 11.67
CA THR A 131 -16.36 11.71 12.44
C THR A 131 -15.14 12.62 12.43
N ARG A 132 -15.32 13.88 12.81
CA ARG A 132 -14.22 14.86 12.91
C ARG A 132 -13.14 14.44 13.91
N SER A 133 -13.51 13.83 15.03
CA SER A 133 -12.55 13.37 16.04
C SER A 133 -11.71 12.20 15.52
N GLU A 134 -12.32 11.23 14.84
CA GLU A 134 -11.61 10.13 14.19
C GLU A 134 -10.66 10.62 13.10
N LYS A 135 -11.09 11.59 12.27
CA LYS A 135 -10.22 12.20 11.24
C LYS A 135 -9.00 12.87 11.86
N ASN A 136 -9.19 13.60 12.97
CA ASN A 136 -8.09 14.25 13.68
C ASN A 136 -7.14 13.23 14.32
N TRP A 137 -7.66 12.17 14.93
CA TRP A 137 -6.84 11.11 15.52
C TRP A 137 -6.03 10.39 14.43
N LEU A 138 -6.68 9.94 13.36
CA LEU A 138 -6.02 9.20 12.29
C LEU A 138 -4.98 10.05 11.59
N ARG A 139 -5.26 11.33 11.31
CA ARG A 139 -4.27 12.26 10.76
C ARG A 139 -2.99 12.33 11.61
N GLN A 140 -3.11 12.31 12.93
CA GLN A 140 -1.95 12.32 13.82
C GLN A 140 -1.18 11.01 13.75
N GLN A 141 -1.88 9.86 13.75
CA GLN A 141 -1.25 8.54 13.63
C GLN A 141 -0.51 8.40 12.30
N LEU A 142 -1.15 8.76 11.19
CA LEU A 142 -0.54 8.68 9.86
C LEU A 142 0.66 9.61 9.70
N LYS A 143 0.68 10.75 10.40
CA LYS A 143 1.87 11.62 10.44
C LYS A 143 3.05 10.98 11.18
N GLN A 144 2.82 10.06 12.11
CA GLN A 144 3.89 9.38 12.84
C GLN A 144 4.52 8.26 12.02
N GLU A 145 3.70 7.48 11.29
CA GLU A 145 4.18 6.36 10.45
C GLU A 145 5.05 6.80 9.26
N ARG A 146 4.95 8.08 8.89
CA ARG A 146 5.58 8.68 7.70
C ARG A 146 6.75 9.61 8.04
N ARG A 147 7.26 9.56 9.29
CA ARG A 147 8.50 10.25 9.70
C ARG A 147 9.68 9.31 9.57
#